data_AF-A0A848FLP2-F1
#
_entry.id   AF-A0A848FLP2-F1
#
_cell.length_a   1.000
_cell.length_b   1.000
_cell.length_c   1.000
_cell.angle_alpha   90.00
_cell.angle_beta   90.00
_cell.angle_gamma   90.00
#
_symmetry.space_group_name_H-M   'P 1'
#
loop_
_entity.id
_entity.type
_entity.pdbx_description
1 polymer ?
#
loop_
_entity_poly.entity_id
_entity_poly.type
_entity_poly.pdbx_seq_one_letter_code
_entity_poly.pdbx_strand_id
1 'polypeptide(L)'
;MSELIPSSTPLGENYALALFEETVGRVGPNATIKEADSDITFRKHNVLIDVAGLSLSARRCLNVMNYLASSAPVEVLEFDFDLGLFMFLINSESRNRRHLLDALREAQKSSVLLAREKRGRHGSGTTSEMEYVSIPLVGRVGIAAGRVYFKFDEAIRQLHKDPRGYTLLSMRTTASLDSVHAHALYEKLKSMAYRGSPTDWFTVDEVRRWLDLQDAKYVAEFKAFNRRILDKVRTKINEMTDLHIEIETRSSPGSKRITHLRFHFSEQEGKMIQSLAQTEVRKSLYDALRGEFGLGNDDLEAITLNASEYTPSRIQGAIEFVRHRMSGRGPKVRFPGRLFMKALKEGWAVPTAELAGQPPEPAAASRPAPPAAKGAAIETAAAAAPQQTVQDPATAALRREYERSGELGFETYLGYGAQQQAEFWSSFVRSSPFRVLKAQLKLEKKQPTVEELRDNDRLRLAFGQHVMTSLKKAARRERAGPSEQSALFGK
;
A
#
# COMPACT_ATOMS: atom_id res chain seq x y z
N MET A 1 42.68 24.99 5.91
CA MET A 1 41.90 24.13 6.82
C MET A 1 40.53 24.74 7.00
N SER A 2 39.49 23.92 6.82
CA SER A 2 38.12 24.01 7.36
C SER A 2 37.25 23.16 6.44
N GLU A 3 36.98 21.93 6.87
CA GLU A 3 36.16 20.97 6.14
C GLU A 3 34.69 21.35 6.23
N LEU A 4 33.94 21.22 5.13
CA LEU A 4 32.49 20.98 5.19
C LEU A 4 32.09 19.97 4.10
N ILE A 5 31.83 18.74 4.55
CA ILE A 5 31.24 17.65 3.77
C ILE A 5 29.69 17.69 3.96
N PRO A 6 28.90 16.80 3.34
CA PRO A 6 28.13 17.05 2.13
C PRO A 6 26.68 17.49 2.38
N SER A 7 26.16 18.38 1.54
CA SER A 7 24.74 18.75 1.51
C SER A 7 23.86 17.57 1.09
N SER A 8 23.21 16.90 2.05
CA SER A 8 22.43 15.69 1.81
C SER A 8 20.92 15.84 2.07
N THR A 9 20.18 15.64 0.97
CA THR A 9 18.85 14.98 0.89
C THR A 9 17.63 15.72 1.50
N PRO A 10 16.48 15.80 0.78
CA PRO A 10 15.33 16.61 1.21
C PRO A 10 14.45 15.89 2.24
N LEU A 11 14.35 16.43 3.45
CA LEU A 11 13.67 15.76 4.58
C LEU A 11 12.15 16.01 4.67
N GLY A 12 11.58 16.90 3.86
CA GLY A 12 10.13 17.16 3.84
C GLY A 12 9.31 16.14 3.04
N GLU A 13 9.96 15.29 2.23
CA GLU A 13 9.32 14.50 1.17
C GLU A 13 8.84 13.08 1.58
N ASN A 14 8.99 12.69 2.86
CA ASN A 14 8.80 11.31 3.32
C ASN A 14 8.11 11.18 4.70
N TYR A 15 7.53 12.24 5.25
CA TYR A 15 6.99 12.19 6.62
C TYR A 15 5.63 11.46 6.69
N ALA A 16 4.76 11.66 5.69
CA ALA A 16 3.50 10.92 5.65
C ALA A 16 3.72 9.45 5.25
N LEU A 17 4.74 9.17 4.42
CA LEU A 17 5.19 7.82 4.12
C LEU A 17 5.52 7.04 5.40
N ALA A 18 6.44 7.56 6.23
CA ALA A 18 6.88 6.88 7.46
C ALA A 18 5.72 6.58 8.44
N LEU A 19 4.73 7.47 8.50
CA LEU A 19 3.50 7.30 9.29
C LEU A 19 2.60 6.17 8.75
N PHE A 20 2.44 6.10 7.43
CA PHE A 20 1.60 5.12 6.77
C PHE A 20 2.22 3.71 6.82
N GLU A 21 3.53 3.65 6.61
CA GLU A 21 4.34 2.45 6.73
C GLU A 21 4.26 1.80 8.12
N GLU A 22 4.26 2.60 9.19
CA GLU A 22 4.06 2.11 10.57
C GLU A 22 2.67 1.45 10.74
N THR A 23 1.63 1.96 10.07
CA THR A 23 0.27 1.38 10.13
C THR A 23 0.07 0.13 9.28
N VAL A 24 0.99 -0.16 8.36
CA VAL A 24 0.85 -1.24 7.35
C VAL A 24 1.80 -2.43 7.62
N GLY A 25 2.66 -2.34 8.64
CA GLY A 25 3.57 -3.43 9.06
C GLY A 25 4.98 -3.36 8.48
N ARG A 26 5.46 -2.16 8.10
CA ARG A 26 6.78 -2.01 7.45
C ARG A 26 7.94 -2.56 8.29
N VAL A 27 8.86 -3.27 7.62
CA VAL A 27 10.19 -3.55 8.17
C VAL A 27 11.33 -3.10 7.25
N GLY A 28 11.97 -1.99 7.62
CA GLY A 28 13.21 -1.51 7.01
C GLY A 28 13.03 -0.56 5.81
N PRO A 29 14.01 0.34 5.55
CA PRO A 29 13.85 1.53 4.71
C PRO A 29 13.71 1.27 3.19
N ASN A 30 13.79 0.01 2.74
CA ASN A 30 13.57 -0.39 1.36
C ASN A 30 12.25 -1.16 1.15
N ALA A 31 11.49 -1.45 2.22
CA ALA A 31 10.27 -2.25 2.11
C ALA A 31 9.25 -1.62 1.17
N THR A 32 8.60 -2.47 0.38
CA THR A 32 7.61 -2.12 -0.64
C THR A 32 6.19 -2.51 -0.21
N ILE A 33 5.16 -1.98 -0.87
CA ILE A 33 3.76 -2.39 -0.61
C ILE A 33 3.50 -3.88 -0.90
N LYS A 34 4.39 -4.58 -1.62
CA LYS A 34 4.35 -6.04 -1.76
C LYS A 34 4.54 -6.76 -0.41
N GLU A 35 5.40 -6.20 0.44
CA GLU A 35 5.89 -6.76 1.71
C GLU A 35 5.17 -6.14 2.91
N ALA A 36 3.96 -5.64 2.68
CA ALA A 36 3.06 -5.13 3.71
C ALA A 36 2.34 -6.31 4.37
N ASP A 37 2.27 -6.34 5.70
CA ASP A 37 1.57 -7.42 6.43
C ASP A 37 0.06 -7.44 6.07
N SER A 38 -0.56 -6.25 5.95
CA SER A 38 -1.99 -6.07 5.64
C SER A 38 -2.23 -5.62 4.20
N ASP A 39 -3.33 -6.06 3.56
CA ASP A 39 -3.65 -5.63 2.19
C ASP A 39 -4.49 -4.35 2.19
N ILE A 40 -4.15 -3.45 1.28
CA ILE A 40 -4.86 -2.19 1.09
C ILE A 40 -5.81 -2.38 -0.08
N THR A 41 -7.08 -2.59 0.23
CA THR A 41 -8.12 -2.64 -0.80
C THR A 41 -8.65 -1.24 -1.12
N PHE A 42 -8.97 -0.99 -2.38
CA PHE A 42 -9.57 0.27 -2.83
C PHE A 42 -10.75 0.02 -3.77
N ARG A 43 -11.68 0.96 -3.81
CA ARG A 43 -12.81 0.94 -4.76
C ARG A 43 -12.39 1.62 -6.06
N LYS A 44 -12.57 0.92 -7.18
CA LYS A 44 -12.41 1.46 -8.54
C LYS A 44 -13.72 1.26 -9.28
N HIS A 45 -14.33 2.34 -9.79
CA HIS A 45 -15.55 2.21 -10.59
C HIS A 45 -15.24 1.48 -11.91
N ASN A 46 -16.13 0.59 -12.35
CA ASN A 46 -15.87 -0.34 -13.47
C ASN A 46 -15.67 0.40 -14.80
N VAL A 47 -16.26 1.58 -14.94
CA VAL A 47 -16.03 2.49 -16.08
C VAL A 47 -14.57 2.96 -16.14
N LEU A 48 -13.88 3.10 -14.99
CA LEU A 48 -12.47 3.47 -14.89
C LEU A 48 -11.52 2.26 -15.07
N ILE A 49 -12.05 1.04 -15.28
CA ILE A 49 -11.29 -0.16 -15.61
C ILE A 49 -11.15 -0.31 -17.13
N ASP A 50 -12.16 0.07 -17.91
CA ASP A 50 -12.20 -0.10 -19.36
C ASP A 50 -11.45 1.03 -20.10
N VAL A 51 -10.15 1.13 -19.80
CA VAL A 51 -9.25 2.15 -20.33
C VAL A 51 -8.11 1.49 -21.11
N ALA A 52 -7.98 1.87 -22.39
CA ALA A 52 -6.90 1.49 -23.30
C ALA A 52 -5.80 2.57 -23.37
N GLY A 53 -4.67 2.29 -24.03
CA GLY A 53 -3.59 3.25 -24.26
C GLY A 53 -2.78 3.64 -23.02
N LEU A 54 -2.73 2.77 -21.99
CA LEU A 54 -2.04 3.04 -20.73
C LEU A 54 -0.97 1.99 -20.38
N SER A 55 0.25 2.46 -20.16
CA SER A 55 1.38 1.74 -19.58
C SER A 55 1.09 1.27 -18.14
N LEU A 56 1.89 0.31 -17.68
CA LEU A 56 1.77 -0.25 -16.33
C LEU A 56 1.97 0.84 -15.26
N SER A 57 2.95 1.72 -15.46
CA SER A 57 3.22 2.83 -14.55
C SER A 57 2.06 3.82 -14.50
N ALA A 58 1.46 4.17 -15.63
CA ALA A 58 0.31 5.07 -15.67
C ALA A 58 -0.94 4.42 -15.03
N ARG A 59 -1.20 3.13 -15.26
CA ARG A 59 -2.27 2.36 -14.58
C ARG A 59 -2.08 2.35 -13.07
N ARG A 60 -0.86 2.10 -12.58
CA ARG A 60 -0.52 2.14 -11.15
C ARG A 60 -0.70 3.55 -10.57
N CYS A 61 -0.23 4.59 -11.26
CA CYS A 61 -0.45 5.99 -10.85
C CYS A 61 -1.94 6.28 -10.70
N LEU A 62 -2.76 5.89 -11.68
CA LEU A 62 -4.22 6.04 -11.62
C LEU A 62 -4.82 5.26 -10.45
N ASN A 63 -4.44 4.01 -10.22
CA ASN A 63 -4.94 3.23 -9.10
C ASN A 63 -4.62 3.88 -7.74
N VAL A 64 -3.41 4.41 -7.57
CA VAL A 64 -3.04 5.17 -6.37
C VAL A 64 -3.83 6.46 -6.23
N MET A 65 -4.00 7.25 -7.31
CA MET A 65 -4.82 8.47 -7.27
C MET A 65 -6.30 8.17 -6.95
N ASN A 66 -6.86 7.09 -7.50
CA ASN A 66 -8.21 6.61 -7.19
C ASN A 66 -8.33 6.18 -5.72
N TYR A 67 -7.38 5.38 -5.20
CA TYR A 67 -7.34 4.98 -3.79
C TYR A 67 -7.30 6.20 -2.85
N LEU A 68 -6.34 7.11 -3.07
CA LEU A 68 -6.14 8.29 -2.24
C LEU A 68 -7.34 9.26 -2.25
N ALA A 69 -8.08 9.32 -3.36
CA ALA A 69 -9.30 10.10 -3.48
C ALA A 69 -10.57 9.39 -2.97
N SER A 70 -10.56 8.05 -2.86
CA SER A 70 -11.76 7.26 -2.50
C SER A 70 -12.31 7.57 -1.11
N SER A 71 -11.46 7.94 -0.15
CA SER A 71 -11.84 8.29 1.22
C SER A 71 -12.38 9.72 1.36
N ALA A 72 -11.81 10.69 0.63
CA ALA A 72 -12.18 12.11 0.72
C ALA A 72 -13.64 12.40 0.30
N PRO A 73 -14.29 13.47 0.81
CA PRO A 73 -15.62 13.92 0.36
C PRO A 73 -15.69 14.19 -1.15
N VAL A 74 -16.89 14.11 -1.75
CA VAL A 74 -17.05 14.17 -3.22
C VAL A 74 -16.68 15.55 -3.79
N GLU A 75 -16.89 16.59 -2.99
CA GLU A 75 -16.60 18.00 -3.27
C GLU A 75 -15.09 18.29 -3.32
N VAL A 76 -14.27 17.42 -2.74
CA VAL A 76 -12.81 17.52 -2.83
C VAL A 76 -12.37 17.02 -4.20
N LEU A 77 -12.12 17.98 -5.10
CA LEU A 77 -11.61 17.71 -6.46
C LEU A 77 -10.08 17.69 -6.53
N GLU A 78 -9.41 18.41 -5.63
CA GLU A 78 -7.96 18.65 -5.65
C GLU A 78 -7.26 17.94 -4.48
N PHE A 79 -6.15 17.28 -4.80
CA PHE A 79 -5.44 16.36 -3.93
C PHE A 79 -3.95 16.69 -3.91
N ASP A 80 -3.35 16.60 -2.73
CA ASP A 80 -1.95 16.92 -2.51
C ASP A 80 -1.37 15.97 -1.45
N PHE A 81 -0.48 15.08 -1.90
CA PHE A 81 0.08 13.98 -1.10
C PHE A 81 1.61 13.96 -1.13
N ASP A 82 2.19 13.37 -0.10
CA ASP A 82 3.63 13.11 0.02
C ASP A 82 4.13 12.20 -1.13
N LEU A 83 5.23 12.60 -1.79
CA LEU A 83 5.78 11.86 -2.93
C LEU A 83 6.33 10.49 -2.51
N GLY A 84 6.89 10.38 -1.30
CA GLY A 84 7.29 9.10 -0.73
C GLY A 84 6.11 8.14 -0.66
N LEU A 85 4.99 8.58 -0.06
CA LEU A 85 3.75 7.80 0.05
C LEU A 85 3.23 7.38 -1.33
N PHE A 86 3.19 8.30 -2.29
CA PHE A 86 2.75 8.03 -3.66
C PHE A 86 3.62 6.96 -4.35
N MET A 87 4.94 7.06 -4.20
CA MET A 87 5.90 6.11 -4.78
C MET A 87 5.86 4.72 -4.15
N PHE A 88 5.67 4.64 -2.84
CA PHE A 88 5.46 3.39 -2.11
C PHE A 88 4.21 2.65 -2.61
N LEU A 89 3.08 3.36 -2.73
CA LEU A 89 1.82 2.79 -3.21
C LEU A 89 1.88 2.36 -4.69
N ILE A 90 2.63 3.05 -5.55
CA ILE A 90 2.88 2.64 -6.96
C ILE A 90 3.76 1.39 -7.04
N ASN A 91 4.59 1.16 -6.02
CA ASN A 91 5.64 0.14 -6.03
C ASN A 91 6.61 0.31 -7.21
N SER A 92 7.14 1.52 -7.37
CA SER A 92 8.13 1.83 -8.40
C SER A 92 9.53 1.82 -7.81
N GLU A 93 10.33 0.80 -8.17
CA GLU A 93 11.78 0.75 -7.89
C GLU A 93 12.54 1.86 -8.62
N SER A 94 11.98 2.42 -9.69
CA SER A 94 12.56 3.56 -10.41
C SER A 94 12.57 4.81 -9.55
N ARG A 95 13.77 5.22 -9.14
CA ARG A 95 14.07 6.55 -8.54
C ARG A 95 14.08 7.68 -9.57
N ASN A 96 13.92 7.39 -10.86
CA ASN A 96 13.94 8.39 -11.93
C ASN A 96 12.60 9.14 -12.00
N ARG A 97 12.61 10.40 -11.54
CA ARG A 97 11.47 11.32 -11.59
C ARG A 97 10.89 11.53 -12.99
N ARG A 98 11.69 11.36 -14.06
CA ARG A 98 11.21 11.50 -15.45
C ARG A 98 10.18 10.42 -15.81
N HIS A 99 10.43 9.16 -15.48
CA HIS A 99 9.48 8.07 -15.79
C HIS A 99 8.14 8.23 -15.04
N LEU A 100 8.18 8.77 -13.82
CA LEU A 100 6.96 9.10 -13.08
C LEU A 100 6.20 10.27 -13.73
N LEU A 101 6.89 11.33 -14.15
CA LEU A 101 6.26 12.45 -14.87
C LEU A 101 5.69 12.03 -16.22
N ASP A 102 6.37 11.14 -16.95
CA ASP A 102 5.88 10.58 -18.21
C ASP A 102 4.61 9.74 -17.98
N ALA A 103 4.59 8.89 -16.94
CA ALA A 103 3.41 8.09 -16.55
C ALA A 103 2.23 8.96 -16.05
N LEU A 104 2.49 10.05 -15.32
CA LEU A 104 1.45 11.00 -14.91
C LEU A 104 0.88 11.77 -16.12
N ARG A 105 1.74 12.19 -17.06
CA ARG A 105 1.29 12.83 -18.33
C ARG A 105 0.49 11.87 -19.21
N GLU A 106 0.85 10.60 -19.22
CA GLU A 106 0.10 9.55 -19.93
C GLU A 106 -1.29 9.37 -19.31
N ALA A 107 -1.38 9.25 -17.98
CA ALA A 107 -2.64 9.22 -17.25
C ALA A 107 -3.52 10.47 -17.51
N GLN A 108 -2.93 11.66 -17.54
CA GLN A 108 -3.61 12.93 -17.83
C GLN A 108 -4.16 13.02 -19.27
N LYS A 109 -3.48 12.42 -20.25
CA LYS A 109 -3.95 12.38 -21.65
C LYS A 109 -5.06 11.36 -21.87
N SER A 110 -5.25 10.43 -20.94
CA SER A 110 -6.26 9.38 -21.04
C SER A 110 -7.62 9.88 -20.58
N SER A 111 -8.67 9.45 -21.27
CA SER A 111 -10.06 9.83 -21.03
C SER A 111 -10.96 8.60 -21.06
N VAL A 112 -12.14 8.73 -20.46
CA VAL A 112 -13.20 7.74 -20.51
C VAL A 112 -14.45 8.34 -21.14
N LEU A 113 -15.17 7.53 -21.92
CA LEU A 113 -16.46 7.89 -22.49
C LEU A 113 -17.57 7.49 -21.52
N LEU A 114 -18.30 8.47 -21.00
CA LEU A 114 -19.53 8.25 -20.23
C LEU A 114 -20.73 8.39 -21.16
N ALA A 115 -21.60 7.39 -21.19
CA ALA A 115 -22.94 7.51 -21.77
C ALA A 115 -23.91 7.97 -20.69
N ARG A 116 -24.60 9.09 -20.93
CA ARG A 116 -25.63 9.67 -20.05
C ARG A 116 -26.98 9.61 -20.75
N GLU A 117 -27.97 8.99 -20.10
CA GLU A 117 -29.34 9.03 -20.59
C GLU A 117 -29.94 10.42 -20.35
N LYS A 118 -30.21 11.16 -21.42
CA LYS A 118 -30.90 12.45 -21.38
C LYS A 118 -32.38 12.22 -21.70
N ARG A 119 -33.23 12.33 -20.67
CA ARG A 119 -34.68 12.31 -20.84
C ARG A 119 -35.16 13.66 -21.39
N GLY A 120 -35.33 13.72 -22.71
CA GLY A 120 -36.02 14.82 -23.35
C GLY A 120 -37.54 14.71 -23.17
N ARG A 121 -38.22 15.85 -23.01
CA ARG A 121 -39.65 15.95 -23.26
C ARG A 121 -39.85 16.51 -24.67
N HIS A 122 -40.35 15.69 -25.57
CA HIS A 122 -40.91 16.12 -26.85
C HIS A 122 -42.37 15.66 -26.94
N GLY A 123 -43.14 16.29 -27.83
CA GLY A 123 -44.60 16.18 -27.85
C GLY A 123 -45.09 14.73 -27.79
N SER A 124 -45.84 14.39 -26.74
CA SER A 124 -46.45 13.07 -26.49
C SER A 124 -45.52 11.84 -26.41
N GLY A 125 -44.18 12.00 -26.37
CA GLY A 125 -43.25 10.87 -26.30
C GLY A 125 -42.03 11.12 -25.41
N THR A 126 -41.71 10.17 -24.54
CA THR A 126 -40.44 10.15 -23.79
C THR A 126 -39.34 9.59 -24.68
N THR A 127 -38.69 10.45 -25.47
CA THR A 127 -37.49 10.04 -26.22
C THR A 127 -36.29 10.01 -25.26
N SER A 128 -35.67 8.84 -25.17
CA SER A 128 -34.41 8.62 -24.45
C SER A 128 -33.26 8.82 -25.44
N GLU A 129 -32.47 9.87 -25.24
CA GLU A 129 -31.30 10.17 -26.07
C GLU A 129 -30.02 9.91 -25.26
N MET A 130 -29.05 9.20 -25.85
CA MET A 130 -27.78 8.87 -25.20
C MET A 130 -26.74 9.95 -25.51
N GLU A 131 -26.43 10.77 -24.52
CA GLU A 131 -25.39 11.81 -24.59
C GLU A 131 -24.04 11.19 -24.21
N TYR A 132 -23.07 11.22 -25.13
CA TYR A 132 -21.71 10.72 -24.88
C TYR A 132 -20.78 11.87 -24.48
N VAL A 133 -20.23 11.78 -23.27
CA VAL A 133 -19.30 12.78 -22.71
C VAL A 133 -17.93 12.13 -22.52
N SER A 134 -16.89 12.68 -23.15
CA SER A 134 -15.50 12.30 -22.89
C SER A 134 -14.95 13.09 -21.71
N ILE A 135 -14.43 12.41 -20.70
CA ILE A 135 -13.94 13.02 -19.46
C ILE A 135 -12.51 12.53 -19.20
N PRO A 136 -11.53 13.43 -18.96
CA PRO A 136 -10.17 13.02 -18.63
C PRO A 136 -10.15 12.23 -17.32
N LEU A 137 -9.38 11.14 -17.27
CA LEU A 137 -9.29 10.29 -16.08
C LEU A 137 -8.66 11.04 -14.90
N VAL A 138 -7.74 11.95 -15.17
CA VAL A 138 -7.19 12.91 -14.22
C VAL A 138 -6.93 14.22 -14.96
N GLY A 139 -7.27 15.34 -14.33
CA GLY A 139 -7.08 16.69 -14.86
C GLY A 139 -5.64 17.17 -14.68
N ARG A 140 -5.43 18.21 -13.86
CA ARG A 140 -4.06 18.65 -13.50
C ARG A 140 -3.34 17.52 -12.76
N VAL A 141 -2.08 17.27 -13.12
CA VAL A 141 -1.14 16.43 -12.37
C VAL A 141 0.20 17.15 -12.28
N GLY A 142 0.99 16.88 -11.24
CA GLY A 142 2.38 17.32 -11.18
C GLY A 142 3.07 16.97 -9.87
N ILE A 143 4.35 17.35 -9.81
CA ILE A 143 5.25 17.02 -8.69
C ILE A 143 6.03 18.28 -8.33
N ALA A 144 5.96 18.69 -7.07
CA ALA A 144 6.70 19.85 -6.54
C ALA A 144 6.98 19.65 -5.05
N ALA A 145 8.10 20.19 -4.54
CA ALA A 145 8.46 20.15 -3.11
C ALA A 145 8.37 18.76 -2.43
N GLY A 146 8.57 17.66 -3.15
CA GLY A 146 8.40 16.31 -2.59
C GLY A 146 6.96 15.90 -2.38
N ARG A 147 6.04 16.49 -3.13
CA ARG A 147 4.61 16.22 -3.11
C ARG A 147 4.10 15.97 -4.52
N VAL A 148 3.07 15.15 -4.63
CA VAL A 148 2.33 14.87 -5.87
C VAL A 148 0.96 15.51 -5.71
N TYR A 149 0.65 16.44 -6.62
CA TYR A 149 -0.65 17.07 -6.69
C TYR A 149 -1.42 16.57 -7.92
N PHE A 150 -2.70 16.32 -7.75
CA PHE A 150 -3.60 15.93 -8.83
C PHE A 150 -5.01 16.47 -8.62
N LYS A 151 -5.75 16.61 -9.72
CA LYS A 151 -7.15 17.05 -9.72
C LYS A 151 -7.99 16.05 -10.50
N PHE A 152 -9.13 15.65 -9.94
CA PHE A 152 -10.16 14.92 -10.67
C PHE A 152 -11.25 15.88 -11.17
N ASP A 153 -11.90 15.48 -12.27
CA ASP A 153 -13.16 16.09 -12.70
C ASP A 153 -14.29 15.71 -11.72
N GLU A 154 -15.31 16.57 -11.60
CA GLU A 154 -16.46 16.30 -10.72
C GLU A 154 -17.15 14.98 -11.08
N ALA A 155 -17.33 14.67 -12.36
CA ALA A 155 -17.96 13.42 -12.79
C ALA A 155 -17.15 12.20 -12.35
N ILE A 156 -15.81 12.26 -12.42
CA ILE A 156 -14.92 11.19 -11.92
C ILE A 156 -15.06 11.05 -10.39
N ARG A 157 -15.22 12.16 -9.65
CA ARG A 157 -15.47 12.14 -8.20
C ARG A 157 -16.81 11.54 -7.84
N GLN A 158 -17.86 11.79 -8.62
CA GLN A 158 -19.15 11.10 -8.45
C GLN A 158 -18.97 9.58 -8.63
N LEU A 159 -18.21 9.13 -9.64
CA LEU A 159 -17.90 7.71 -9.83
C LEU A 159 -17.09 7.09 -8.67
N HIS A 160 -16.24 7.86 -7.97
CA HIS A 160 -15.56 7.38 -6.75
C HIS A 160 -16.50 7.12 -5.57
N LYS A 161 -17.70 7.72 -5.58
CA LYS A 161 -18.69 7.61 -4.51
C LYS A 161 -19.93 6.81 -4.90
N ASP A 162 -20.08 6.42 -6.16
CA ASP A 162 -21.19 5.57 -6.59
C ASP A 162 -21.16 4.24 -5.81
N PRO A 163 -22.22 3.90 -5.05
CA PRO A 163 -22.32 2.62 -4.35
C PRO A 163 -22.59 1.45 -5.31
N ARG A 164 -22.76 1.69 -6.61
CA ARG A 164 -22.97 0.70 -7.66
C ARG A 164 -21.76 0.65 -8.59
N GLY A 165 -21.67 -0.41 -9.39
CA GLY A 165 -20.74 -0.48 -10.51
C GLY A 165 -19.26 -0.37 -10.16
N TYR A 166 -18.84 -0.66 -8.92
CA TYR A 166 -17.43 -0.65 -8.51
C TYR A 166 -16.86 -2.04 -8.27
N THR A 167 -15.54 -2.15 -8.38
CA THR A 167 -14.73 -3.31 -8.04
C THR A 167 -13.85 -3.00 -6.83
N LEU A 168 -13.70 -3.94 -5.91
CA LEU A 168 -12.65 -3.90 -4.90
C LEU A 168 -11.38 -4.52 -5.48
N LEU A 169 -10.29 -3.75 -5.48
CA LEU A 169 -8.99 -4.16 -5.98
C LEU A 169 -7.95 -4.06 -4.86
N SER A 170 -7.03 -5.02 -4.83
CA SER A 170 -5.87 -5.03 -3.95
C SER A 170 -4.78 -4.13 -4.51
N MET A 171 -4.30 -3.15 -3.72
CA MET A 171 -3.10 -2.39 -4.05
C MET A 171 -1.88 -3.30 -4.11
N ARG A 172 -1.73 -4.25 -3.17
CA ARG A 172 -0.59 -5.20 -3.16
C ARG A 172 -0.53 -6.01 -4.45
N THR A 173 -1.68 -6.52 -4.91
CA THR A 173 -1.80 -7.35 -6.12
C THR A 173 -1.56 -6.54 -7.39
N THR A 174 -2.25 -5.41 -7.56
CA THR A 174 -2.08 -4.55 -8.75
C THR A 174 -0.66 -3.97 -8.86
N ALA A 175 -0.03 -3.66 -7.73
CA ALA A 175 1.38 -3.26 -7.65
C ALA A 175 2.38 -4.41 -7.83
N SER A 176 1.95 -5.67 -7.77
CA SER A 176 2.79 -6.85 -7.97
C SER A 176 2.88 -7.30 -9.42
N LEU A 177 1.83 -7.06 -10.22
CA LEU A 177 1.81 -7.40 -11.64
C LEU A 177 2.80 -6.53 -12.43
N ASP A 178 3.67 -7.18 -13.21
CA ASP A 178 4.72 -6.60 -14.07
C ASP A 178 4.32 -6.53 -15.56
N SER A 179 3.13 -7.03 -15.91
CA SER A 179 2.61 -7.08 -17.27
C SER A 179 1.35 -6.23 -17.38
N VAL A 180 1.34 -5.28 -18.33
CA VAL A 180 0.17 -4.44 -18.66
C VAL A 180 -1.04 -5.30 -18.99
N HIS A 181 -0.85 -6.34 -19.79
CA HIS A 181 -1.92 -7.24 -20.21
C HIS A 181 -2.45 -8.07 -19.03
N ALA A 182 -1.60 -8.49 -18.10
CA ALA A 182 -2.05 -9.21 -16.90
C ALA A 182 -2.82 -8.29 -15.96
N HIS A 183 -2.36 -7.05 -15.77
CA HIS A 183 -3.05 -6.04 -14.98
C HIS A 183 -4.42 -5.68 -15.58
N ALA A 184 -4.50 -5.51 -16.90
CA ALA A 184 -5.75 -5.20 -17.58
C ALA A 184 -6.76 -6.37 -17.50
N LEU A 185 -6.33 -7.61 -17.75
CA LEU A 185 -7.23 -8.77 -17.63
C LEU A 185 -7.67 -9.02 -16.18
N TYR A 186 -6.77 -8.88 -15.21
CA TYR A 186 -7.10 -9.02 -13.79
C TYR A 186 -8.19 -8.04 -13.35
N GLU A 187 -8.01 -6.73 -13.62
CA GLU A 187 -9.03 -5.73 -13.27
C GLU A 187 -10.35 -6.01 -14.01
N LYS A 188 -10.29 -6.38 -15.30
CA LYS A 188 -11.48 -6.68 -16.10
C LYS A 188 -12.25 -7.89 -15.54
N LEU A 189 -11.57 -8.98 -15.19
CA LEU A 189 -12.22 -10.17 -14.62
C LEU A 189 -12.77 -9.91 -13.21
N LYS A 190 -12.02 -9.23 -12.33
CA LYS A 190 -12.56 -8.80 -11.02
C LYS A 190 -13.81 -7.93 -11.18
N SER A 191 -13.89 -7.08 -12.22
CA SER A 191 -15.06 -6.22 -12.48
C SER A 191 -16.33 -6.96 -12.91
N MET A 192 -16.20 -8.20 -13.38
CA MET A 192 -17.33 -9.08 -13.74
C MET A 192 -17.46 -10.30 -12.83
N ALA A 193 -16.62 -10.44 -11.80
CA ALA A 193 -16.64 -11.58 -10.88
C ALA A 193 -17.99 -11.78 -10.19
N TYR A 194 -18.73 -10.68 -9.94
CA TYR A 194 -20.09 -10.70 -9.40
C TYR A 194 -21.13 -11.43 -10.27
N ARG A 195 -20.82 -11.70 -11.55
CA ARG A 195 -21.67 -12.46 -12.48
C ARG A 195 -21.48 -13.98 -12.34
N GLY A 196 -20.47 -14.41 -11.58
CA GLY A 196 -20.10 -15.81 -11.44
C GLY A 196 -19.19 -16.32 -12.56
N SER A 197 -18.77 -17.57 -12.40
CA SER A 197 -17.91 -18.30 -13.33
C SER A 197 -18.69 -19.48 -13.94
N PRO A 198 -18.53 -19.77 -15.24
CA PRO A 198 -17.71 -19.05 -16.20
C PRO A 198 -18.35 -17.74 -16.68
N THR A 199 -17.56 -16.89 -17.33
CA THR A 199 -18.08 -15.69 -18.02
C THR A 199 -18.98 -16.04 -19.21
N ASP A 200 -19.63 -15.02 -19.76
CA ASP A 200 -20.13 -15.05 -21.14
C ASP A 200 -19.01 -15.33 -22.16
N TRP A 201 -19.41 -15.66 -23.40
CA TRP A 201 -18.50 -15.77 -24.53
C TRP A 201 -18.17 -14.39 -25.10
N PHE A 202 -16.90 -14.03 -25.11
CA PHE A 202 -16.40 -12.80 -25.73
C PHE A 202 -15.70 -13.11 -27.04
N THR A 203 -15.79 -12.23 -28.03
CA THR A 203 -15.00 -12.34 -29.26
C THR A 203 -13.51 -12.15 -28.95
N VAL A 204 -12.64 -12.78 -29.75
CA VAL A 204 -11.18 -12.57 -29.65
C VAL A 204 -10.81 -11.08 -29.77
N ASP A 205 -11.56 -10.30 -30.55
CA ASP A 205 -11.28 -8.88 -30.78
C ASP A 205 -11.76 -7.96 -29.64
N GLU A 206 -12.73 -8.38 -28.82
CA GLU A 206 -13.04 -7.71 -27.55
C GLU A 206 -11.95 -7.96 -26.51
N VAL A 207 -11.49 -9.20 -26.37
CA VAL A 207 -10.39 -9.53 -25.45
C VAL A 207 -9.10 -8.81 -25.88
N ARG A 208 -8.82 -8.68 -27.18
CA ARG A 208 -7.71 -7.85 -27.69
C ARG A 208 -7.85 -6.38 -27.29
N ARG A 209 -9.05 -5.80 -27.37
CA ARG A 209 -9.31 -4.41 -26.95
C ARG A 209 -9.05 -4.21 -25.46
N TRP A 210 -9.48 -5.14 -24.59
CA TRP A 210 -9.19 -5.06 -23.15
C TRP A 210 -7.70 -5.13 -22.84
N LEU A 211 -6.92 -5.85 -23.66
CA LEU A 211 -5.48 -5.99 -23.51
C LEU A 211 -4.68 -4.92 -24.25
N ASP A 212 -5.34 -3.98 -24.95
CA ASP A 212 -4.73 -2.96 -25.81
C ASP A 212 -3.86 -3.54 -26.96
N LEU A 213 -4.44 -4.51 -27.68
CA LEU A 213 -3.80 -5.30 -28.72
C LEU A 213 -4.60 -5.36 -30.04
N GLN A 214 -5.57 -4.47 -30.22
CA GLN A 214 -6.41 -4.38 -31.43
C GLN A 214 -5.59 -4.21 -32.73
N ASP A 215 -4.57 -3.36 -32.73
CA ASP A 215 -3.74 -3.06 -33.91
C ASP A 215 -2.44 -3.90 -33.97
N ALA A 216 -2.25 -4.82 -33.03
CA ALA A 216 -0.99 -5.52 -32.80
C ALA A 216 -0.75 -6.65 -33.82
N LYS A 217 -0.24 -6.30 -35.00
CA LYS A 217 0.03 -7.24 -36.13
C LYS A 217 0.77 -8.52 -35.73
N TYR A 218 1.69 -8.46 -34.76
CA TYR A 218 2.48 -9.61 -34.28
C TYR A 218 1.68 -10.66 -33.46
N VAL A 219 0.41 -10.38 -33.17
CA VAL A 219 -0.58 -11.28 -32.54
C VAL A 219 -1.91 -11.33 -33.32
N ALA A 220 -1.90 -10.97 -34.60
CA ALA A 220 -3.08 -11.06 -35.47
C ALA A 220 -3.59 -12.51 -35.65
N GLU A 221 -2.68 -13.49 -35.70
CA GLU A 221 -3.03 -14.92 -35.64
C GLU A 221 -3.38 -15.34 -34.19
N PHE A 222 -4.49 -16.05 -34.00
CA PHE A 222 -4.89 -16.54 -32.67
C PHE A 222 -3.82 -17.39 -31.99
N LYS A 223 -3.11 -18.26 -32.73
CA LYS A 223 -2.03 -19.10 -32.17
C LYS A 223 -0.87 -18.27 -31.62
N ALA A 224 -0.54 -17.17 -32.29
CA ALA A 224 0.45 -16.22 -31.81
C ALA A 224 -0.05 -15.45 -30.59
N PHE A 225 -1.31 -14.99 -30.60
CA PHE A 225 -1.96 -14.31 -29.47
C PHE A 225 -2.00 -15.20 -28.21
N ASN A 226 -2.43 -16.46 -28.33
CA ASN A 226 -2.51 -17.38 -27.21
C ASN A 226 -1.14 -17.60 -26.57
N ARG A 227 -0.15 -18.06 -27.36
CA ARG A 227 1.20 -18.39 -26.89
C ARG A 227 1.98 -17.19 -26.37
N ARG A 228 1.83 -16.01 -26.99
CA ARG A 228 2.62 -14.82 -26.62
C ARG A 228 2.00 -14.01 -25.49
N ILE A 229 0.66 -14.01 -25.39
CA ILE A 229 -0.09 -13.14 -24.49
C ILE A 229 -0.94 -13.96 -23.52
N LEU A 230 -1.97 -14.67 -23.99
CA LEU A 230 -2.97 -15.30 -23.11
C LEU A 230 -2.36 -16.33 -22.14
N ASP A 231 -1.49 -17.22 -22.63
CA ASP A 231 -0.83 -18.23 -21.79
C ASP A 231 0.03 -17.57 -20.70
N LYS A 232 0.80 -16.53 -21.06
CA LYS A 232 1.65 -15.79 -20.12
C LYS A 232 0.84 -15.01 -19.09
N VAL A 233 -0.25 -14.38 -19.54
CA VAL A 233 -1.17 -13.62 -18.70
C VAL A 233 -1.89 -14.55 -17.72
N ARG A 234 -2.38 -15.72 -18.18
CA ARG A 234 -2.96 -16.77 -17.32
C ARG A 234 -1.96 -17.20 -16.24
N THR A 235 -0.75 -17.60 -16.63
CA THR A 235 0.30 -17.98 -15.67
C THR A 235 0.56 -16.87 -14.65
N LYS A 236 0.73 -15.62 -15.11
CA LYS A 236 1.01 -14.49 -14.21
C LYS A 236 -0.11 -14.20 -13.21
N ILE A 237 -1.37 -14.26 -13.65
CA ILE A 237 -2.54 -14.05 -12.79
C ILE A 237 -2.63 -15.17 -11.75
N ASN A 238 -2.51 -16.43 -12.18
CA ASN A 238 -2.60 -17.61 -11.30
C ASN A 238 -1.43 -17.72 -10.31
N GLU A 239 -0.28 -17.08 -10.58
CA GLU A 239 0.87 -17.05 -9.67
C GLU A 239 0.87 -15.87 -8.70
N MET A 240 0.36 -14.71 -9.12
CA MET A 240 0.61 -13.43 -8.42
C MET A 240 -0.64 -12.70 -7.95
N THR A 241 -1.83 -13.26 -8.12
CA THR A 241 -3.11 -12.63 -7.74
C THR A 241 -4.00 -13.57 -6.93
N ASP A 242 -5.00 -12.98 -6.29
CA ASP A 242 -6.12 -13.64 -5.60
C ASP A 242 -7.10 -14.39 -6.52
N LEU A 243 -6.82 -14.43 -7.83
CA LEU A 243 -7.68 -15.02 -8.84
C LEU A 243 -6.98 -16.18 -9.56
N HIS A 244 -7.62 -17.33 -9.61
CA HIS A 244 -7.28 -18.42 -10.52
C HIS A 244 -8.10 -18.24 -11.80
N ILE A 245 -7.48 -18.37 -12.97
CA ILE A 245 -8.18 -18.29 -14.25
C ILE A 245 -7.78 -19.42 -15.20
N GLU A 246 -8.77 -19.93 -15.94
CA GLU A 246 -8.62 -20.79 -17.11
C GLU A 246 -9.33 -20.16 -18.32
N ILE A 247 -8.90 -20.53 -19.53
CA ILE A 247 -9.39 -19.94 -20.78
C ILE A 247 -9.91 -21.05 -21.69
N GLU A 248 -11.22 -21.03 -21.92
CA GLU A 248 -11.89 -21.90 -22.87
C GLU A 248 -12.02 -21.19 -24.22
N THR A 249 -11.91 -21.94 -25.32
CA THR A 249 -11.94 -21.39 -26.68
C THR A 249 -13.05 -22.03 -27.50
N ARG A 250 -13.73 -21.24 -28.35
CA ARG A 250 -14.75 -21.72 -29.27
C ARG A 250 -14.47 -21.28 -30.70
N SER A 251 -14.57 -22.23 -31.62
CA SER A 251 -14.48 -21.98 -33.06
C SER A 251 -15.82 -21.59 -33.66
N SER A 252 -15.77 -20.87 -34.78
CA SER A 252 -16.97 -20.60 -35.59
C SER A 252 -17.61 -21.91 -36.06
N PRO A 253 -18.95 -22.03 -36.11
CA PRO A 253 -19.62 -23.12 -36.82
C PRO A 253 -19.03 -23.29 -38.23
N GLY A 254 -18.73 -24.53 -38.62
CA GLY A 254 -18.13 -24.85 -39.92
C GLY A 254 -16.67 -24.47 -40.13
N SER A 255 -15.94 -23.96 -39.11
CA SER A 255 -14.53 -23.56 -39.26
C SER A 255 -13.65 -24.04 -38.10
N LYS A 256 -12.36 -24.26 -38.38
CA LYS A 256 -11.32 -24.47 -37.36
C LYS A 256 -10.81 -23.15 -36.74
N ARG A 257 -11.30 -21.98 -37.21
CA ARG A 257 -10.91 -20.67 -36.68
C ARG A 257 -11.59 -20.41 -35.33
N ILE A 258 -10.77 -20.27 -34.29
CA ILE A 258 -11.18 -19.79 -32.97
C ILE A 258 -11.68 -18.34 -33.11
N THR A 259 -12.88 -18.08 -32.59
CA THR A 259 -13.57 -16.78 -32.68
C THR A 259 -13.96 -16.21 -31.33
N HIS A 260 -14.20 -17.07 -30.33
CA HIS A 260 -14.63 -16.66 -29.01
C HIS A 260 -13.78 -17.30 -27.91
N LEU A 261 -13.71 -16.58 -26.78
CA LEU A 261 -13.05 -16.94 -25.54
C LEU A 261 -14.05 -16.86 -24.38
N ARG A 262 -13.89 -17.74 -23.40
CA ARG A 262 -14.65 -17.72 -22.15
C ARG A 262 -13.68 -17.97 -21.00
N PHE A 263 -13.84 -17.23 -19.91
CA PHE A 263 -12.96 -17.33 -18.75
C PHE A 263 -13.67 -18.10 -17.63
N HIS A 264 -13.03 -19.14 -17.14
CA HIS A 264 -13.40 -19.79 -15.88
C HIS A 264 -12.50 -19.20 -14.80
N PHE A 265 -13.05 -18.87 -13.65
CA PHE A 265 -12.28 -18.32 -12.54
C PHE A 265 -12.79 -18.76 -11.17
N SER A 266 -11.88 -18.77 -10.20
CA SER A 266 -12.17 -18.99 -8.78
C SER A 266 -11.25 -18.12 -7.93
N GLU A 267 -11.67 -17.81 -6.70
CA GLU A 267 -10.78 -17.18 -5.72
C GLU A 267 -9.71 -18.18 -5.26
N GLN A 268 -8.50 -17.67 -5.00
CA GLN A 268 -7.38 -18.41 -4.44
C GLN A 268 -6.49 -17.46 -3.64
N GLU A 269 -5.60 -17.99 -2.81
CA GLU A 269 -4.43 -17.21 -2.38
C GLU A 269 -3.32 -17.35 -3.45
N GLY A 270 -2.94 -16.25 -4.09
CA GLY A 270 -1.87 -16.27 -5.09
C GLY A 270 -0.54 -16.70 -4.48
N LYS A 271 0.26 -17.52 -5.18
CA LYS A 271 1.54 -18.08 -4.67
C LYS A 271 2.51 -17.02 -4.14
N MET A 272 2.56 -15.84 -4.77
CA MET A 272 3.35 -14.72 -4.24
C MET A 272 2.79 -14.19 -2.91
N ILE A 273 1.47 -14.02 -2.81
CA ILE A 273 0.80 -13.55 -1.59
C ILE A 273 1.04 -14.55 -0.44
N GLN A 274 0.94 -15.85 -0.72
CA GLN A 274 1.31 -16.92 0.21
C GLN A 274 2.79 -16.86 0.63
N SER A 275 3.71 -16.67 -0.33
CA SER A 275 5.14 -16.57 -0.04
C SER A 275 5.52 -15.34 0.80
N LEU A 276 4.80 -14.23 0.61
CA LEU A 276 5.00 -12.99 1.35
C LEU A 276 4.46 -13.14 2.78
N ALA A 277 3.24 -13.64 2.95
CA ALA A 277 2.67 -13.96 4.26
C ALA A 277 3.55 -14.97 5.04
N GLN A 278 4.10 -16.00 4.38
CA GLN A 278 5.06 -16.91 5.00
C GLN A 278 6.37 -16.22 5.42
N THR A 279 6.80 -15.17 4.73
CA THR A 279 8.01 -14.39 5.07
C THR A 279 7.77 -13.46 6.25
N GLU A 280 6.59 -12.85 6.31
CA GLU A 280 6.11 -12.02 7.42
C GLU A 280 5.98 -12.87 8.71
N VAL A 281 5.32 -14.03 8.63
CA VAL A 281 5.23 -15.02 9.72
C VAL A 281 6.62 -15.48 10.18
N ARG A 282 7.57 -15.73 9.27
CA ARG A 282 8.95 -16.09 9.66
C ARG A 282 9.68 -14.97 10.39
N LYS A 283 9.43 -13.70 10.03
CA LYS A 283 10.02 -12.56 10.74
C LYS A 283 9.39 -12.36 12.11
N SER A 284 8.07 -12.35 12.22
CA SER A 284 7.39 -12.21 13.52
C SER A 284 7.76 -13.36 14.48
N LEU A 285 7.98 -14.56 13.94
CA LEU A 285 8.53 -15.70 14.68
C LEU A 285 9.96 -15.43 15.16
N TYR A 286 10.87 -14.97 14.29
CA TYR A 286 12.24 -14.60 14.66
C TYR A 286 12.30 -13.50 15.72
N ASP A 287 11.48 -12.46 15.58
CA ASP A 287 11.42 -11.33 16.51
C ASP A 287 10.83 -11.75 17.87
N ALA A 288 9.86 -12.68 17.91
CA ALA A 288 9.38 -13.28 19.16
C ALA A 288 10.48 -14.14 19.83
N LEU A 289 11.13 -15.04 19.08
CA LEU A 289 12.20 -15.89 19.61
C LEU A 289 13.36 -15.07 20.19
N ARG A 290 13.78 -14.02 19.50
CA ARG A 290 14.93 -13.18 19.91
C ARG A 290 14.55 -12.10 20.92
N GLY A 291 13.37 -11.48 20.79
CA GLY A 291 12.94 -10.35 21.59
C GLY A 291 12.11 -10.71 22.83
N GLU A 292 11.15 -11.62 22.71
CA GLU A 292 10.26 -12.02 23.82
C GLU A 292 10.90 -13.13 24.67
N PHE A 293 11.49 -14.14 24.04
CA PHE A 293 12.07 -15.29 24.73
C PHE A 293 13.57 -15.15 24.98
N GLY A 294 14.26 -14.26 24.26
CA GLY A 294 15.68 -13.94 24.49
C GLY A 294 16.64 -15.05 24.04
N LEU A 295 16.31 -15.80 22.98
CA LEU A 295 17.18 -16.86 22.45
C LEU A 295 18.52 -16.28 21.94
N GLY A 296 19.61 -17.01 22.23
CA GLY A 296 20.93 -16.69 21.70
C GLY A 296 21.08 -17.09 20.22
N ASN A 297 22.17 -16.67 19.59
CA ASN A 297 22.48 -17.08 18.21
C ASN A 297 22.60 -18.62 18.11
N ASP A 298 23.25 -19.25 19.09
CA ASP A 298 23.47 -20.70 19.16
C ASP A 298 22.14 -21.47 19.24
N ASP A 299 21.14 -20.95 19.98
CA ASP A 299 19.80 -21.55 20.06
C ASP A 299 19.06 -21.42 18.71
N LEU A 300 19.16 -20.27 18.05
CA LEU A 300 18.55 -20.01 16.73
C LEU A 300 19.20 -20.85 15.62
N GLU A 301 20.51 -21.05 15.68
CA GLU A 301 21.24 -21.95 14.78
C GLU A 301 20.84 -23.41 15.04
N ALA A 302 20.73 -23.84 16.30
CA ALA A 302 20.21 -25.16 16.66
C ALA A 302 18.77 -25.40 16.19
N ILE A 303 17.90 -24.38 16.18
CA ILE A 303 16.56 -24.48 15.58
C ILE A 303 16.66 -24.65 14.06
N THR A 304 17.52 -23.86 13.41
CA THR A 304 17.68 -23.83 11.95
C THR A 304 18.26 -25.14 11.41
N LEU A 305 19.26 -25.72 12.08
CA LEU A 305 19.88 -26.99 11.71
C LEU A 305 18.91 -28.18 11.85
N ASN A 306 17.92 -28.08 12.74
CA ASN A 306 16.92 -29.12 12.99
C ASN A 306 15.54 -28.79 12.39
N ALA A 307 15.49 -27.98 11.32
CA ALA A 307 14.24 -27.53 10.69
C ALA A 307 13.34 -28.65 10.14
N SER A 308 13.85 -29.87 9.98
CA SER A 308 13.07 -31.07 9.65
C SER A 308 12.26 -31.63 10.83
N GLU A 309 12.70 -31.40 12.06
CA GLU A 309 12.02 -31.81 13.30
C GLU A 309 11.23 -30.66 13.95
N TYR A 310 11.76 -29.43 13.85
CA TYR A 310 11.16 -28.22 14.40
C TYR A 310 10.37 -27.47 13.32
N THR A 311 9.24 -28.07 12.94
CA THR A 311 8.29 -27.47 11.98
C THR A 311 7.69 -26.17 12.51
N PRO A 312 7.24 -25.23 11.64
CA PRO A 312 6.65 -23.97 12.08
C PRO A 312 5.51 -24.13 13.09
N SER A 313 4.64 -25.13 12.92
CA SER A 313 3.54 -25.44 13.84
C SER A 313 4.04 -25.87 15.23
N ARG A 314 5.17 -26.58 15.31
CA ARG A 314 5.77 -27.01 16.59
C ARG A 314 6.43 -25.84 17.32
N ILE A 315 7.07 -24.93 16.59
CA ILE A 315 7.62 -23.68 17.13
C ILE A 315 6.47 -22.81 17.67
N GLN A 316 5.39 -22.65 16.90
CA GLN A 316 4.20 -21.90 17.31
C GLN A 316 3.54 -22.47 18.58
N GLY A 317 3.33 -23.79 18.66
CA GLY A 317 2.77 -24.44 19.85
C GLY A 317 3.62 -24.25 21.11
N ALA A 318 4.95 -24.26 20.97
CA ALA A 318 5.87 -23.96 22.07
C ALA A 318 5.83 -22.47 22.49
N ILE A 319 5.67 -21.54 21.55
CA ILE A 319 5.45 -20.10 21.85
C ILE A 319 4.16 -19.91 22.66
N GLU A 320 3.06 -20.51 22.22
CA GLU A 320 1.77 -20.41 22.89
C GLU A 320 1.80 -21.04 24.29
N PHE A 321 2.46 -22.18 24.45
CA PHE A 321 2.68 -22.80 25.76
C PHE A 321 3.46 -21.88 26.71
N VAL A 322 4.56 -21.29 26.26
CA VAL A 322 5.38 -20.40 27.12
C VAL A 322 4.63 -19.11 27.44
N ARG A 323 3.91 -18.51 26.48
CA ARG A 323 3.04 -17.35 26.71
C ARG A 323 1.96 -17.66 27.74
N HIS A 324 1.26 -18.79 27.61
CA HIS A 324 0.25 -19.23 28.59
C HIS A 324 0.84 -19.40 29.99
N ARG A 325 2.05 -19.97 30.10
CA ARG A 325 2.78 -20.13 31.37
C ARG A 325 3.31 -18.81 31.94
N MET A 326 3.54 -17.79 31.10
CA MET A 326 3.90 -16.44 31.53
C MET A 326 2.69 -15.58 31.95
N SER A 327 1.49 -15.85 31.40
CA SER A 327 0.25 -15.16 31.74
C SER A 327 -0.56 -15.81 32.86
N GLY A 328 -0.41 -17.12 33.08
CA GLY A 328 -1.15 -17.87 34.10
C GLY A 328 -0.76 -17.51 35.54
N ARG A 329 -1.64 -17.83 36.51
CA ARG A 329 -1.43 -17.60 37.96
C ARG A 329 -0.36 -18.51 38.60
N GLY A 330 0.54 -19.08 37.81
CA GLY A 330 1.58 -20.03 38.24
C GLY A 330 2.85 -19.35 38.73
N PRO A 331 3.90 -20.13 39.08
CA PRO A 331 5.20 -19.59 39.45
C PRO A 331 5.84 -18.82 38.30
N LYS A 332 6.27 -17.58 38.57
CA LYS A 332 6.79 -16.64 37.57
C LYS A 332 7.99 -17.20 36.82
N VAL A 333 7.86 -17.36 35.50
CA VAL A 333 8.92 -17.86 34.60
C VAL A 333 10.12 -16.92 34.63
N ARG A 334 11.26 -17.39 35.16
CA ARG A 334 12.51 -16.61 35.24
C ARG A 334 13.37 -16.65 33.98
N PHE A 335 13.24 -17.70 33.16
CA PHE A 335 14.06 -17.90 31.95
C PHE A 335 13.21 -18.39 30.76
N PRO A 336 12.47 -17.48 30.08
CA PRO A 336 11.55 -17.84 29.01
C PRO A 336 12.19 -18.63 27.86
N GLY A 337 13.36 -18.22 27.35
CA GLY A 337 14.06 -18.93 26.26
C GLY A 337 14.47 -20.36 26.59
N ARG A 338 14.89 -20.65 27.84
CA ARG A 338 15.18 -22.03 28.27
C ARG A 338 13.91 -22.88 28.37
N LEU A 339 12.81 -22.30 28.84
CA LEU A 339 11.52 -22.97 28.88
C LEU A 339 11.00 -23.23 27.46
N PHE A 340 11.18 -22.28 26.55
CA PHE A 340 10.86 -22.39 25.13
C PHE A 340 11.65 -23.50 24.44
N MET A 341 12.98 -23.52 24.56
CA MET A 341 13.80 -24.58 23.94
C MET A 341 13.46 -25.98 24.48
N LYS A 342 13.10 -26.07 25.77
CA LYS A 342 12.60 -27.32 26.35
C LYS A 342 11.23 -27.71 25.79
N ALA A 343 10.29 -26.78 25.71
CA ALA A 343 8.97 -26.99 25.12
C ALA A 343 9.05 -27.43 23.65
N LEU A 344 9.90 -26.77 22.86
CA LEU A 344 10.14 -27.12 21.46
C LEU A 344 10.70 -28.54 21.32
N LYS A 345 11.74 -28.87 22.10
CA LYS A 345 12.39 -30.18 22.08
C LYS A 345 11.45 -31.31 22.51
N GLU A 346 10.67 -31.11 23.58
CA GLU A 346 9.73 -32.13 24.07
C GLU A 346 8.35 -32.10 23.38
N GLY A 347 8.12 -31.17 22.45
CA GLY A 347 6.86 -31.06 21.71
C GLY A 347 5.67 -30.59 22.55
N TRP A 348 5.92 -29.80 23.60
CA TRP A 348 4.87 -29.27 24.46
C TRP A 348 4.00 -28.24 23.72
N ALA A 349 2.70 -28.49 23.70
CA ALA A 349 1.66 -27.52 23.34
C ALA A 349 0.76 -27.28 24.57
N VAL A 350 -0.08 -26.23 24.54
CA VAL A 350 -1.11 -26.05 25.57
C VAL A 350 -2.09 -27.24 25.49
N PRO A 351 -2.31 -28.00 26.60
CA PRO A 351 -3.24 -29.12 26.57
C PRO A 351 -4.66 -28.66 26.21
N THR A 352 -5.38 -29.43 25.40
CA THR A 352 -6.80 -29.15 25.09
C THR A 352 -7.70 -29.08 26.32
N ALA A 353 -7.29 -29.71 27.44
CA ALA A 353 -7.95 -29.58 28.74
C ALA A 353 -7.73 -28.21 29.43
N GLU A 354 -6.60 -27.53 29.20
CA GLU A 354 -6.37 -26.14 29.63
C GLU A 354 -7.06 -25.14 28.68
N LEU A 355 -7.26 -25.53 27.40
CA LEU A 355 -8.00 -24.76 26.37
C LEU A 355 -9.53 -24.99 26.38
N ALA A 356 -10.07 -25.82 27.29
CA ALA A 356 -11.46 -26.26 27.33
C ALA A 356 -12.51 -25.15 27.66
N GLY A 357 -12.15 -23.88 27.46
CA GLY A 357 -13.09 -22.79 27.26
C GLY A 357 -13.62 -22.67 25.81
N GLN A 358 -13.04 -23.36 24.81
CA GLN A 358 -13.52 -23.36 23.41
C GLN A 358 -13.20 -24.69 22.66
N PRO A 359 -14.01 -25.09 21.65
CA PRO A 359 -13.95 -26.43 21.05
C PRO A 359 -13.01 -26.58 19.81
N PRO A 360 -12.47 -27.78 19.51
CA PRO A 360 -11.47 -28.00 18.44
C PRO A 360 -11.90 -28.94 17.29
N GLU A 361 -11.19 -28.91 16.14
CA GLU A 361 -10.95 -30.10 15.27
C GLU A 361 -9.78 -29.86 14.24
N PRO A 362 -9.26 -30.86 13.47
CA PRO A 362 -8.02 -31.56 13.86
C PRO A 362 -6.86 -31.57 12.83
N ALA A 363 -5.79 -32.30 13.16
CA ALA A 363 -4.49 -32.32 12.47
C ALA A 363 -4.37 -33.31 11.29
N ALA A 364 -3.35 -33.10 10.43
CA ALA A 364 -2.92 -34.04 9.39
C ALA A 364 -1.38 -34.20 9.34
N ALA A 365 -0.92 -35.38 8.89
CA ALA A 365 0.45 -35.86 9.10
C ALA A 365 1.46 -35.50 7.98
N SER A 366 2.75 -35.58 8.30
CA SER A 366 3.88 -35.31 7.39
C SER A 366 4.76 -36.54 7.12
N ARG A 367 5.24 -36.68 5.87
CA ARG A 367 6.40 -37.51 5.48
C ARG A 367 7.13 -36.87 4.27
N PRO A 368 8.41 -37.20 4.00
CA PRO A 368 9.42 -36.18 3.71
C PRO A 368 9.92 -36.11 2.25
N ALA A 369 10.72 -35.07 1.95
CA ALA A 369 11.43 -34.88 0.68
C ALA A 369 12.98 -34.86 0.88
N PRO A 370 13.77 -35.40 -0.07
CA PRO A 370 15.23 -35.28 -0.13
C PRO A 370 15.66 -34.17 -1.15
N PRO A 371 16.95 -33.90 -1.45
CA PRO A 371 17.58 -32.64 -1.05
C PRO A 371 17.98 -31.70 -2.20
N ALA A 372 18.40 -30.48 -1.85
CA ALA A 372 18.76 -29.40 -2.78
C ALA A 372 20.23 -29.42 -3.26
N ALA A 373 20.49 -28.79 -4.42
CA ALA A 373 21.82 -28.53 -4.94
C ALA A 373 22.02 -27.06 -5.37
N LYS A 374 23.15 -26.52 -4.89
CA LYS A 374 23.73 -25.17 -4.94
C LYS A 374 23.77 -24.45 -6.31
N GLY A 375 23.49 -23.14 -6.29
CA GLY A 375 24.52 -22.09 -6.45
C GLY A 375 24.78 -21.44 -7.83
N ALA A 376 24.78 -20.10 -7.87
CA ALA A 376 25.78 -19.23 -8.54
C ALA A 376 25.38 -17.73 -8.41
N ALA A 377 26.36 -16.82 -8.33
CA ALA A 377 26.18 -15.36 -8.30
C ALA A 377 27.15 -14.69 -9.30
N ILE A 378 26.78 -13.57 -9.92
CA ILE A 378 27.67 -12.65 -10.68
C ILE A 378 27.16 -11.18 -10.58
N GLU A 379 28.08 -10.22 -10.66
CA GLU A 379 27.91 -8.75 -10.61
C GLU A 379 27.92 -8.10 -12.04
N THR A 380 28.10 -6.79 -12.34
CA THR A 380 28.43 -5.55 -11.57
C THR A 380 27.98 -4.27 -12.33
N ALA A 381 27.80 -3.17 -11.58
CA ALA A 381 28.23 -1.79 -11.92
C ALA A 381 27.53 -0.87 -12.97
N ALA A 382 27.72 0.44 -12.70
CA ALA A 382 27.73 1.62 -13.61
C ALA A 382 26.38 2.15 -14.16
N ALA A 383 26.14 3.46 -14.32
CA ALA A 383 26.87 4.69 -13.91
C ALA A 383 25.88 5.88 -13.74
N ALA A 384 26.33 6.99 -13.14
CA ALA A 384 25.51 8.19 -12.90
C ALA A 384 25.97 9.41 -13.70
N ALA A 385 25.04 10.29 -14.09
CA ALA A 385 25.31 11.65 -14.57
C ALA A 385 24.16 12.60 -14.16
N PRO A 386 24.44 13.89 -13.84
CA PRO A 386 23.47 14.78 -13.21
C PRO A 386 22.68 15.64 -14.21
N GLN A 387 21.44 16.02 -13.84
CA GLN A 387 20.68 17.07 -14.54
C GLN A 387 20.15 18.11 -13.56
N GLN A 388 20.34 19.38 -13.93
CA GLN A 388 20.06 20.56 -13.11
C GLN A 388 18.56 20.84 -13.03
N THR A 389 18.07 21.25 -11.86
CA THR A 389 16.66 21.55 -11.61
C THR A 389 16.35 23.04 -11.75
N VAL A 390 15.50 23.39 -12.72
CA VAL A 390 14.85 24.71 -12.79
C VAL A 390 13.77 24.75 -11.71
N GLN A 391 13.77 25.79 -10.87
CA GLN A 391 12.82 25.91 -9.74
C GLN A 391 11.56 26.70 -10.14
N ASP A 392 10.39 26.13 -9.85
CA ASP A 392 9.08 26.74 -10.09
C ASP A 392 8.73 27.75 -8.96
N PRO A 393 8.33 29.00 -9.26
CA PRO A 393 7.99 30.01 -8.24
C PRO A 393 6.84 29.60 -7.31
N ALA A 394 5.90 28.75 -7.72
CA ALA A 394 4.84 28.24 -6.83
C ALA A 394 5.41 27.35 -5.70
N THR A 395 6.51 26.65 -5.98
CA THR A 395 7.24 25.82 -5.00
C THR A 395 7.91 26.69 -3.94
N ALA A 396 8.43 27.86 -4.33
CA ALA A 396 9.05 28.80 -3.41
C ALA A 396 8.03 29.43 -2.44
N ALA A 397 6.80 29.70 -2.89
CA ALA A 397 5.75 30.27 -2.06
C ALA A 397 5.32 29.33 -0.91
N LEU A 398 5.03 28.05 -1.22
CA LEU A 398 4.63 27.05 -0.23
C LEU A 398 5.73 26.73 0.79
N ARG A 399 6.99 26.68 0.34
CA ARG A 399 8.15 26.51 1.24
C ARG A 399 8.26 27.68 2.23
N ARG A 400 8.17 28.92 1.74
CA ARG A 400 8.20 30.13 2.57
C ARG A 400 7.06 30.16 3.60
N GLU A 401 5.87 29.67 3.25
CA GLU A 401 4.75 29.59 4.19
C GLU A 401 4.96 28.53 5.28
N TYR A 402 5.50 27.36 4.94
CA TYR A 402 5.86 26.34 5.93
C TYR A 402 6.96 26.81 6.88
N GLU A 403 8.01 27.45 6.33
CA GLU A 403 9.11 28.05 7.09
C GLU A 403 8.57 29.16 8.01
N ARG A 404 7.81 30.11 7.47
CA ARG A 404 7.20 31.21 8.23
C ARG A 404 6.29 30.73 9.35
N SER A 405 5.42 29.76 9.09
CA SER A 405 4.51 29.21 10.11
C SER A 405 5.25 28.28 11.10
N GLY A 406 6.43 27.78 10.76
CA GLY A 406 7.32 27.07 11.68
C GLY A 406 8.03 28.03 12.63
N GLU A 407 8.71 29.04 12.09
CA GLU A 407 9.41 30.05 12.91
C GLU A 407 8.43 30.83 13.80
N LEU A 408 7.29 31.29 13.27
CA LEU A 408 6.26 31.96 14.07
C LEU A 408 5.78 31.09 15.25
N GLY A 409 5.64 29.78 15.03
CA GLY A 409 5.29 28.82 16.08
C GLY A 409 6.38 28.64 17.14
N PHE A 410 7.65 28.72 16.73
CA PHE A 410 8.79 28.63 17.64
C PHE A 410 9.00 29.93 18.43
N GLU A 411 8.85 31.10 17.80
CA GLU A 411 8.81 32.39 18.47
C GLU A 411 7.66 32.47 19.48
N THR A 412 6.46 32.00 19.12
CA THR A 412 5.32 31.92 20.03
C THR A 412 5.61 30.99 21.22
N TYR A 413 6.31 29.88 21.01
CA TYR A 413 6.77 29.00 22.08
C TYR A 413 7.77 29.69 23.03
N LEU A 414 8.73 30.46 22.51
CA LEU A 414 9.70 31.19 23.33
C LEU A 414 9.03 32.27 24.21
N GLY A 415 7.87 32.80 23.80
CA GLY A 415 7.08 33.76 24.57
C GLY A 415 6.26 33.17 25.72
N TYR A 416 6.13 31.84 25.83
CA TYR A 416 5.38 31.18 26.91
C TYR A 416 6.24 30.87 28.15
N GLY A 417 5.59 30.76 29.31
CA GLY A 417 6.25 30.38 30.56
C GLY A 417 6.69 28.91 30.59
N ALA A 418 7.66 28.59 31.45
CA ALA A 418 8.31 27.27 31.52
C ALA A 418 7.34 26.07 31.63
N GLN A 419 6.21 26.24 32.33
CA GLN A 419 5.18 25.19 32.44
C GLN A 419 4.51 24.89 31.10
N GLN A 420 4.05 25.92 30.38
CA GLN A 420 3.43 25.78 29.05
C GLN A 420 4.44 25.27 28.01
N GLN A 421 5.69 25.71 28.11
CA GLN A 421 6.78 25.19 27.27
C GLN A 421 6.98 23.67 27.49
N ALA A 422 6.93 23.18 28.73
CA ALA A 422 7.01 21.75 29.04
C ALA A 422 5.78 20.96 28.53
N GLU A 423 4.60 21.56 28.51
CA GLU A 423 3.38 20.96 27.93
C GLU A 423 3.47 20.82 26.40
N PHE A 424 3.88 21.89 25.69
CA PHE A 424 4.16 21.80 24.25
C PHE A 424 5.24 20.76 23.94
N TRP A 425 6.31 20.73 24.74
CA TRP A 425 7.40 19.76 24.54
C TRP A 425 6.96 18.32 24.79
N SER A 426 6.29 18.04 25.91
CA SER A 426 5.80 16.69 26.22
C SER A 426 4.76 16.17 25.23
N SER A 427 3.90 17.05 24.70
CA SER A 427 2.96 16.70 23.62
C SER A 427 3.67 16.47 22.28
N PHE A 428 4.72 17.24 21.97
CA PHE A 428 5.54 17.03 20.77
C PHE A 428 6.33 15.73 20.85
N VAL A 429 6.97 15.42 21.98
CA VAL A 429 7.73 14.17 22.17
C VAL A 429 6.87 12.91 22.03
N ARG A 430 5.57 13.01 22.34
CA ARG A 430 4.56 11.94 22.12
C ARG A 430 3.95 11.96 20.71
N SER A 431 4.20 13.01 19.94
CA SER A 431 3.67 13.16 18.58
C SER A 431 4.43 12.28 17.59
N SER A 432 3.75 11.81 16.54
CA SER A 432 4.44 11.08 15.46
C SER A 432 5.51 11.92 14.72
N PRO A 433 5.36 13.26 14.52
CA PRO A 433 6.43 14.11 13.99
C PRO A 433 7.77 13.94 14.70
N PHE A 434 7.76 13.92 16.03
CA PHE A 434 8.97 13.74 16.82
C PHE A 434 9.55 12.32 16.71
N ARG A 435 8.71 11.27 16.69
CA ARG A 435 9.19 9.88 16.58
C ARG A 435 9.94 9.64 15.26
N VAL A 436 9.44 10.18 14.15
CA VAL A 436 10.11 10.10 12.84
C VAL A 436 11.41 10.92 12.82
N LEU A 437 11.38 12.17 13.29
CA LEU A 437 12.58 13.00 13.36
C LEU A 437 13.67 12.42 14.26
N LYS A 438 13.29 11.83 15.40
CA LYS A 438 14.20 11.12 16.31
C LYS A 438 14.95 9.99 15.62
N ALA A 439 14.24 9.17 14.83
CA ALA A 439 14.85 8.10 14.06
C ALA A 439 15.77 8.62 12.94
N GLN A 440 15.34 9.65 12.20
CA GLN A 440 16.10 10.21 11.07
C GLN A 440 17.38 10.94 11.51
N LEU A 441 17.31 11.70 12.60
CA LEU A 441 18.43 12.47 13.16
C LEU A 441 19.33 11.64 14.08
N LYS A 442 18.99 10.35 14.31
CA LYS A 442 19.67 9.45 15.26
C LYS A 442 19.82 10.03 16.67
N LEU A 443 18.83 10.82 17.10
CA LEU A 443 18.84 11.46 18.43
C LEU A 443 18.81 10.38 19.52
N GLU A 444 19.69 10.51 20.51
CA GLU A 444 19.86 9.52 21.58
C GLU A 444 18.58 9.31 22.43
N LYS A 445 18.63 8.39 23.39
CA LYS A 445 17.49 8.12 24.28
C LYS A 445 17.06 9.33 25.12
N LYS A 446 17.91 10.34 25.33
CA LYS A 446 17.56 11.61 25.98
C LYS A 446 16.52 12.41 25.16
N GLN A 447 15.81 13.28 25.86
CA GLN A 447 14.97 14.29 25.21
C GLN A 447 15.89 15.41 24.74
N PRO A 448 15.77 15.89 23.49
CA PRO A 448 16.55 17.03 23.02
C PRO A 448 16.36 18.26 23.91
N THR A 449 17.41 19.04 24.09
CA THR A 449 17.32 20.30 24.84
C THR A 449 16.70 21.42 23.99
N VAL A 450 16.34 22.54 24.64
CA VAL A 450 15.88 23.74 23.92
C VAL A 450 17.01 24.36 23.07
N GLU A 451 18.27 24.03 23.38
CA GLU A 451 19.45 24.42 22.60
C GLU A 451 19.58 23.55 21.35
N GLU A 452 19.46 22.22 21.46
CA GLU A 452 19.41 21.30 20.30
C GLU A 452 18.22 21.60 19.36
N LEU A 453 17.12 22.15 19.90
CA LEU A 453 15.99 22.68 19.11
C LEU A 453 16.35 23.94 18.31
N ARG A 454 17.23 24.80 18.82
CA ARG A 454 17.67 26.02 18.12
C ARG A 454 18.67 25.68 17.03
N ASP A 455 19.62 24.81 17.32
CA ASP A 455 20.74 24.44 16.45
C ASP A 455 20.31 23.54 15.27
N ASN A 456 19.11 22.95 15.32
CA ASN A 456 18.57 22.12 14.26
C ASN A 456 17.30 22.71 13.64
N ASP A 457 17.44 23.45 12.54
CA ASP A 457 16.33 24.08 11.79
C ASP A 457 15.17 23.11 11.52
N ARG A 458 15.45 21.83 11.24
CA ARG A 458 14.42 20.83 10.94
C ARG A 458 13.60 20.46 12.18
N LEU A 459 14.25 20.38 13.34
CA LEU A 459 13.59 20.14 14.62
C LEU A 459 12.81 21.40 15.06
N ARG A 460 13.40 22.59 14.87
CA ARG A 460 12.79 23.90 15.15
C ARG A 460 11.47 24.10 14.40
N LEU A 461 11.50 23.99 13.08
CA LEU A 461 10.34 24.22 12.21
C LEU A 461 9.23 23.20 12.47
N ALA A 462 9.56 21.91 12.63
CA ALA A 462 8.58 20.88 12.93
C ALA A 462 7.93 21.05 14.32
N PHE A 463 8.71 21.50 15.31
CA PHE A 463 8.19 21.81 16.64
C PHE A 463 7.28 23.04 16.62
N GLY A 464 7.68 24.12 15.95
CA GLY A 464 6.85 25.32 15.78
C GLY A 464 5.52 25.03 15.08
N GLN A 465 5.53 24.20 14.02
CA GLN A 465 4.30 23.72 13.37
C GLN A 465 3.37 22.94 14.32
N HIS A 466 3.93 22.13 15.22
CA HIS A 466 3.18 21.43 16.27
C HIS A 466 2.58 22.40 17.30
N VAL A 467 3.31 23.45 17.70
CA VAL A 467 2.80 24.52 18.58
C VAL A 467 1.64 25.26 17.92
N MET A 468 1.78 25.72 16.66
CA MET A 468 0.69 26.40 15.94
C MET A 468 -0.54 25.52 15.75
N THR A 469 -0.34 24.22 15.49
CA THR A 469 -1.44 23.24 15.39
C THR A 469 -2.13 23.03 16.74
N SER A 470 -1.38 23.01 17.83
CA SER A 470 -1.92 22.85 19.19
C SER A 470 -2.71 24.08 19.65
N LEU A 471 -2.21 25.29 19.36
CA LEU A 471 -2.93 26.55 19.60
C LEU A 471 -4.24 26.64 18.80
N LYS A 472 -4.21 26.26 17.51
CA LYS A 472 -5.43 26.17 16.67
C LYS A 472 -6.45 25.17 17.22
N LYS A 473 -6.00 24.07 17.85
CA LYS A 473 -6.88 23.09 18.52
C LYS A 473 -7.44 23.60 19.85
N ALA A 474 -6.65 24.32 20.65
CA ALA A 474 -7.10 24.97 21.88
C ALA A 474 -8.20 26.01 21.60
N ALA A 475 -7.93 26.96 20.69
CA ALA A 475 -8.89 27.99 20.29
C ALA A 475 -10.18 27.41 19.68
N ARG A 476 -10.14 26.24 19.03
CA ARG A 476 -11.34 25.52 18.57
C ARG A 476 -12.13 24.88 19.71
N ARG A 477 -11.47 24.42 20.78
CA ARG A 477 -12.15 23.87 21.97
C ARG A 477 -12.81 24.96 22.80
N GLU A 478 -12.14 26.10 22.97
CA GLU A 478 -12.73 27.27 23.65
C GLU A 478 -13.96 27.81 22.93
N ARG A 479 -13.92 27.89 21.59
CA ARG A 479 -15.07 28.28 20.76
C ARG A 479 -16.21 27.26 20.71
N ALA A 480 -15.97 26.01 21.10
CA ALA A 480 -17.00 24.96 21.09
C ALA A 480 -17.89 24.98 22.34
N GLY A 481 -17.46 25.65 23.42
CA GLY A 481 -18.17 25.71 24.71
C GLY A 481 -18.33 24.35 25.39
N PRO A 482 -18.98 24.31 26.57
CA PRO A 482 -19.55 23.08 27.10
C PRO A 482 -20.72 22.67 26.20
N SER A 483 -20.71 21.44 25.68
CA SER A 483 -21.84 20.96 24.88
C SER A 483 -23.10 20.78 25.75
N GLU A 484 -24.27 21.06 25.18
CA GLU A 484 -25.59 20.89 25.84
C GLU A 484 -25.87 19.44 26.30
N GLN A 485 -25.01 18.48 25.93
CA GLN A 485 -25.09 17.09 26.37
C GLN A 485 -24.90 16.92 27.89
N SER A 486 -24.24 17.86 28.59
CA SER A 486 -24.15 17.83 30.07
C SER A 486 -25.40 18.35 30.78
N ALA A 487 -26.40 18.87 30.06
CA ALA A 487 -27.70 19.25 30.63
C ALA A 487 -28.75 18.11 30.60
N LEU A 488 -28.49 17.02 29.88
CA LEU A 488 -29.44 15.91 29.70
C LEU A 488 -29.34 14.79 30.76
N PHE A 489 -28.28 14.78 31.58
CA PHE A 489 -28.12 13.83 32.69
C PHE A 489 -27.65 14.57 33.95
N GLY A 490 -28.61 15.15 34.67
CA GLY A 490 -28.39 16.15 35.72
C GLY A 490 -29.10 15.89 37.06
N LYS A 491 -29.28 14.62 37.46
CA LYS A 491 -29.33 14.13 38.85
C LYS A 491 -29.54 12.62 38.91
#